data_AF-A0A4U0X6W4-F1
#
_entry.id   AF-A0A4U0X6W4-F1
#
_cell.length_a   1.000
_cell.length_b   1.000
_cell.length_c   1.000
_cell.angle_alpha   90.00
_cell.angle_beta   90.00
_cell.angle_gamma   90.00
#
_symmetry.space_group_name_H-M   'P 1'
#
loop_
_entity.id
_entity.type
_entity.pdbx_description
1 polymer ?
#
loop_
_entity_poly.entity_id
_entity_poly.type
_entity_poly.pdbx_seq_one_letter_code
_entity_poly.pdbx_strand_id
1 'polypeptide(L)'
;MVYYPTWDGEMVALNYETCQVQWTISVADIITKATRGSIPVAIQSLIAAVSLQGALLVAVSRGTSALLDTVQINSHPLALITMSPTIYQGRVLIGGSSFEEAAAAFVPGYKCCSFEGNFAAYDFDQTSSKFKMAWNIPTLPAGQG
;
A
#
# COMPACT_ATOMS: atom_id res chain seq x y z
N MET A 1 7.42 17.73 -11.00
CA MET A 1 7.04 16.30 -11.10
C MET A 1 5.68 16.06 -10.46
N VAL A 2 4.84 15.28 -11.12
CA VAL A 2 3.57 14.74 -10.60
C VAL A 2 3.70 13.22 -10.57
N TYR A 3 3.17 12.59 -9.52
CA TYR A 3 3.12 11.14 -9.39
C TYR A 3 1.66 10.71 -9.25
N TYR A 4 1.23 9.73 -10.02
CA TYR A 4 -0.14 9.23 -9.97
C TYR A 4 -0.19 7.74 -10.31
N PRO A 5 -1.21 7.02 -9.84
CA PRO A 5 -1.40 5.64 -10.23
C PRO A 5 -2.28 5.51 -11.46
N THR A 6 -2.21 4.32 -12.03
CA THR A 6 -3.21 3.81 -12.95
C THR A 6 -3.97 2.66 -12.31
N TRP A 7 -5.13 2.34 -12.89
CA TRP A 7 -6.01 1.29 -12.39
C TRP A 7 -5.38 -0.12 -12.44
N ASP A 8 -4.50 -0.35 -13.40
CA ASP A 8 -3.74 -1.58 -13.57
C ASP A 8 -2.61 -1.76 -12.54
N GLY A 9 -2.38 -0.77 -11.67
CA GLY A 9 -1.36 -0.85 -10.62
C GLY A 9 0.01 -0.33 -11.06
N GLU A 10 0.05 0.45 -12.13
CA GLU A 10 1.24 1.22 -12.46
C GLU A 10 1.28 2.51 -11.67
N MET A 11 2.49 3.00 -11.50
CA MET A 11 2.81 4.28 -10.91
C MET A 11 3.62 5.06 -11.92
N VAL A 12 3.16 6.27 -12.23
CA VAL A 12 3.75 7.10 -13.28
C VAL A 12 4.38 8.33 -12.65
N ALA A 13 5.60 8.67 -13.08
CA ALA A 13 6.24 9.95 -12.80
C ALA A 13 6.22 10.83 -14.05
N LEU A 14 5.42 11.91 -14.00
CA LEU A 14 5.27 12.86 -15.09
C LEU A 14 5.94 14.19 -14.76
N ASN A 15 6.76 14.69 -15.68
CA ASN A 15 7.19 16.08 -15.61
C ASN A 15 6.04 16.96 -16.11
N TYR A 16 5.42 17.73 -15.20
CA TYR A 16 4.28 18.58 -15.55
C TYR A 16 4.65 19.81 -16.38
N GLU A 17 5.94 20.19 -16.42
CA GLU A 17 6.42 21.33 -17.21
C GLU A 17 6.66 20.94 -18.66
N THR A 18 7.21 19.74 -18.88
CA THR A 18 7.52 19.23 -20.23
C THR A 18 6.46 18.25 -20.77
N CYS A 19 5.50 17.85 -19.95
CA CYS A 19 4.51 16.80 -20.21
C CYS A 19 5.13 15.44 -20.61
N GLN A 20 6.36 15.16 -20.19
CA GLN A 20 7.05 13.89 -20.48
C GLN A 20 7.06 12.96 -19.28
N VAL A 21 6.75 11.68 -19.52
CA VAL A 21 6.90 10.60 -18.54
C VAL A 21 8.39 10.33 -18.35
N GLN A 22 8.83 10.40 -17.09
CA GLN A 22 10.21 10.12 -16.70
C GLN A 22 10.43 8.63 -16.48
N TRP A 23 9.47 7.98 -15.82
CA TRP A 23 9.45 6.55 -15.63
C TRP A 23 8.03 6.08 -15.31
N THR A 24 7.79 4.80 -15.56
CA THR A 24 6.62 4.05 -15.14
C THR A 24 7.10 2.80 -14.42
N ILE A 25 6.43 2.44 -13.32
CA ILE A 25 6.72 1.23 -12.56
C ILE A 25 5.42 0.48 -12.33
N SER A 26 5.40 -0.81 -12.67
CA SER A 26 4.32 -1.70 -12.30
C SER A 26 4.54 -2.18 -10.86
N VAL A 27 3.73 -1.67 -9.94
CA VAL A 27 3.75 -2.14 -8.54
C VAL A 27 3.24 -3.59 -8.47
N ALA A 28 2.36 -3.96 -9.41
CA ALA A 28 1.85 -5.32 -9.58
C ALA A 28 2.96 -6.32 -9.98
N ASP A 29 3.91 -5.94 -10.83
CA ASP A 29 5.01 -6.84 -11.23
C ASP A 29 6.05 -7.03 -10.12
N ILE A 30 6.20 -6.00 -9.27
CA ILE A 30 7.16 -5.99 -8.17
C ILE A 30 6.68 -6.86 -7.02
N ILE A 31 5.38 -6.83 -6.76
CA ILE A 31 4.76 -7.71 -5.80
C ILE A 31 4.15 -8.87 -6.58
N THR A 32 4.88 -9.98 -6.69
CA THR A 32 4.44 -11.25 -7.31
C THR A 32 3.10 -11.82 -6.80
N LYS A 33 2.49 -11.20 -5.79
CA LYS A 33 1.19 -11.54 -5.17
C LYS A 33 0.12 -10.44 -5.25
N ALA A 34 0.39 -9.26 -5.81
CA ALA A 34 -0.61 -8.19 -5.89
C ALA A 34 -1.31 -8.19 -7.26
N THR A 35 -2.58 -8.61 -7.31
CA THR A 35 -3.39 -8.35 -8.49
C THR A 35 -4.08 -6.98 -8.38
N ARG A 36 -3.74 -6.11 -9.35
CA ARG A 36 -4.47 -4.92 -9.86
C ARG A 36 -4.85 -3.82 -8.86
N GLY A 37 -4.42 -2.60 -9.19
CA GLY A 37 -4.76 -1.36 -8.51
C GLY A 37 -3.77 -1.02 -7.40
N SER A 38 -3.19 0.17 -7.52
CA SER A 38 -2.30 0.74 -6.51
C SER A 38 -2.68 2.18 -6.25
N ILE A 39 -2.68 2.60 -4.99
CA ILE A 39 -2.89 4.01 -4.62
C ILE A 39 -1.55 4.56 -4.11
N PRO A 40 -0.91 5.52 -4.80
CA PRO A 40 0.40 6.00 -4.48
C PRO A 40 0.29 7.33 -3.77
N VAL A 41 1.17 7.49 -2.80
CA VAL A 41 1.45 8.77 -2.17
C VAL A 41 2.96 8.98 -2.18
N ALA A 42 3.38 10.11 -2.76
CA ALA A 42 4.78 10.51 -2.76
C ALA A 42 5.19 11.06 -1.39
N ILE A 43 6.39 10.69 -0.92
CA ILE A 43 6.96 11.10 0.37
C ILE A 43 8.40 11.58 0.17
N GLN A 44 8.67 12.88 0.21
CA GLN A 44 10.05 13.39 0.12
C GLN A 44 10.87 12.69 -0.97
N SER A 45 11.93 11.92 -0.68
CA SER A 45 12.77 11.15 -1.63
C SER A 45 12.22 9.77 -2.06
N LEU A 46 11.05 9.38 -1.55
CA LEU A 46 10.42 8.08 -1.69
C LEU A 46 9.01 8.19 -2.26
N ILE A 47 8.48 7.11 -2.80
CA ILE A 47 7.05 7.00 -3.08
C ILE A 47 6.54 5.76 -2.36
N ALA A 48 5.53 5.97 -1.52
CA ALA A 48 4.79 4.91 -0.88
C ALA A 48 3.61 4.52 -1.79
N ALA A 49 3.63 3.31 -2.33
CA ALA A 49 2.49 2.73 -3.01
C ALA A 49 1.78 1.73 -2.09
N VAL A 50 0.49 1.54 -2.31
CA VAL A 50 -0.28 0.53 -1.61
C VAL A 50 -0.89 -0.45 -2.60
N SER A 51 -1.11 -1.69 -2.20
CA SER A 51 -1.76 -2.71 -3.03
C SER A 51 -3.23 -2.92 -2.66
N LEU A 52 -4.07 -3.12 -3.68
CA LEU A 52 -5.45 -3.61 -3.51
C LEU A 52 -5.54 -5.12 -3.20
N GLN A 53 -4.40 -5.79 -2.98
CA GLN A 53 -4.36 -7.19 -2.56
C GLN A 53 -3.15 -7.47 -1.67
N GLY A 54 -3.39 -8.17 -0.56
CA GLY A 54 -2.37 -8.52 0.43
C GLY A 54 -1.96 -7.38 1.37
N ALA A 55 -2.66 -6.23 1.30
CA ALA A 55 -2.43 -5.05 2.13
C ALA A 55 -0.95 -4.66 2.27
N LEU A 56 -0.26 -4.49 1.15
CA LEU A 56 1.17 -4.17 1.13
C LEU A 56 1.41 -2.68 0.99
N LEU A 57 2.27 -2.16 1.86
CA LEU A 57 2.90 -0.86 1.74
C LEU A 57 4.26 -1.04 1.06
N VAL A 58 4.50 -0.28 -0.01
CA VAL A 58 5.67 -0.43 -0.89
C VAL A 58 6.44 0.88 -0.94
N ALA A 59 7.74 0.84 -0.69
CA ALA A 59 8.64 1.97 -0.89
C ALA A 59 9.40 1.81 -2.20
N VAL A 60 9.35 2.84 -3.05
CA VAL A 60 10.17 2.92 -4.27
C VAL A 60 11.02 4.19 -4.30
N SER A 61 12.19 4.08 -4.91
CA SER A 61 13.10 5.20 -5.15
C SER A 61 12.50 6.17 -6.17
N ARG A 62 12.43 7.46 -5.83
CA ARG A 62 11.92 8.49 -6.76
C ARG A 62 12.75 8.69 -8.03
N GLY A 63 14.06 8.45 -7.93
CA GLY A 63 14.99 8.73 -9.03
C GLY A 63 15.16 7.55 -9.99
N THR A 64 15.08 6.32 -9.48
CA THR A 64 15.46 5.11 -10.22
C THR A 64 14.33 4.10 -10.40
N SER A 65 13.15 4.38 -9.85
CA SER A 65 12.02 3.45 -9.74
C SER A 65 12.37 2.08 -9.12
N ALA A 66 13.50 1.97 -8.42
CA ALA A 66 13.88 0.72 -7.76
C ALA A 66 12.97 0.46 -6.55
N LEU A 67 12.51 -0.79 -6.39
CA LEU A 67 11.91 -1.26 -5.15
C LEU A 67 12.95 -1.16 -4.02
N LEU A 68 12.58 -0.51 -2.92
CA LEU A 68 13.39 -0.40 -1.72
C LEU A 68 12.93 -1.40 -0.65
N ASP A 69 11.64 -1.40 -0.34
CA ASP A 69 11.07 -2.32 0.63
C ASP A 69 9.57 -2.52 0.46
N THR A 70 9.07 -3.61 1.03
CA THR A 70 7.63 -3.90 1.12
C THR A 70 7.29 -4.41 2.51
N VAL A 71 6.17 -3.97 3.08
CA VAL A 71 5.64 -4.51 4.33
C VAL A 71 4.15 -4.76 4.25
N GLN A 72 3.70 -5.90 4.75
CA GLN A 72 2.27 -6.22 4.87
C GLN A 72 1.72 -5.61 6.15
N ILE A 73 0.68 -4.78 6.04
CA ILE A 73 0.13 -4.06 7.19
C ILE A 73 -0.94 -4.86 7.94
N ASN A 74 -1.58 -5.82 7.26
CA ASN A 74 -2.59 -6.71 7.82
C ASN A 74 -2.44 -8.11 7.22
N SER A 75 -2.38 -9.13 8.08
CA SER A 75 -2.12 -10.51 7.70
C SER A 75 -3.34 -11.27 7.16
N HIS A 76 -4.54 -10.68 7.23
CA HIS A 76 -5.75 -11.36 6.76
C HIS A 76 -5.65 -11.68 5.25
N PRO A 77 -6.03 -12.89 4.80
CA PRO A 77 -5.82 -13.33 3.41
C PRO A 77 -6.48 -12.43 2.36
N LEU A 78 -7.62 -11.83 2.71
CA LEU A 78 -8.36 -10.90 1.85
C LEU A 78 -8.13 -9.42 2.22
N ALA A 79 -7.06 -9.11 2.98
CA ALA A 79 -6.72 -7.74 3.29
C ALA A 79 -6.26 -6.96 2.05
N LEU A 80 -6.62 -5.70 1.98
CA LEU A 80 -6.24 -4.75 0.94
C LEU A 80 -6.17 -3.32 1.49
N ILE A 81 -5.54 -2.42 0.75
CA ILE A 81 -5.45 -1.01 1.13
C ILE A 81 -6.10 -0.14 0.07
N THR A 82 -7.18 0.52 0.44
CA THR A 82 -7.86 1.56 -0.38
C THR A 82 -7.52 2.98 0.06
N MET A 83 -6.86 3.12 1.21
CA MET A 83 -6.48 4.41 1.75
C MET A 83 -5.20 4.91 1.07
N SER A 84 -5.18 6.19 0.68
CA SER A 84 -3.94 6.90 0.35
C SER A 84 -3.08 7.06 1.62
N PRO A 85 -1.81 6.63 1.64
CA PRO A 85 -0.93 6.85 2.79
C PRO A 85 -0.87 8.31 3.21
N THR A 86 -0.91 8.59 4.51
CA THR A 86 -0.75 9.95 5.02
C THR A 86 0.59 10.09 5.70
N ILE A 87 1.32 11.15 5.38
CA ILE A 87 2.63 11.40 5.99
C ILE A 87 2.53 12.44 7.08
N TYR A 88 3.00 12.07 8.26
CA TYR A 88 3.05 12.97 9.40
C TYR A 88 4.35 12.79 10.16
N GLN A 89 5.12 13.87 10.32
CA GLN A 89 6.40 13.87 11.04
C GLN A 89 7.36 12.74 10.59
N GLY A 90 7.44 12.48 9.29
CA GLY A 90 8.33 11.45 8.72
C GLY A 90 7.79 10.02 8.81
N ARG A 91 6.57 9.81 9.34
CA ARG A 91 5.90 8.51 9.40
C ARG A 91 4.88 8.34 8.30
N VAL A 92 4.78 7.11 7.81
CA VAL A 92 3.70 6.66 6.94
C VAL A 92 2.55 6.14 7.80
N LEU A 93 1.42 6.82 7.78
CA LEU A 93 0.17 6.41 8.43
C LEU A 93 -0.72 5.74 7.39
N ILE A 94 -1.19 4.53 7.70
CA ILE A 94 -1.97 3.74 6.75
C ILE A 94 -2.96 2.81 7.45
N GLY A 95 -4.14 2.63 6.85
CA GLY A 95 -5.17 1.71 7.32
C GLY A 95 -5.38 0.52 6.39
N GLY A 96 -5.75 -0.63 6.97
CA GLY A 96 -6.14 -1.82 6.24
C GLY A 96 -7.67 -1.95 6.08
N SER A 97 -8.09 -2.49 4.95
CA SER A 97 -9.48 -2.89 4.62
C SER A 97 -9.49 -4.32 4.06
N SER A 98 -10.65 -4.88 3.70
CA SER A 98 -10.72 -6.22 3.11
C SER A 98 -11.64 -6.31 1.89
N PHE A 99 -11.58 -7.46 1.22
CA PHE A 99 -12.48 -7.85 0.14
C PHE A 99 -13.52 -8.89 0.58
N GLU A 100 -13.72 -9.09 1.88
CA GLU A 100 -14.52 -10.21 2.38
C GLU A 100 -16.00 -10.12 1.96
N GLU A 101 -16.58 -8.93 1.86
CA GLU A 101 -17.99 -8.76 1.48
C GLU A 101 -18.22 -9.23 0.04
N ALA A 102 -17.30 -8.91 -0.86
CA ALA A 102 -17.34 -9.40 -2.24
C ALA A 102 -17.06 -10.90 -2.31
N ALA A 103 -16.11 -11.42 -1.52
CA ALA A 103 -15.85 -12.86 -1.45
C ALA A 103 -17.09 -13.63 -0.97
N ALA A 104 -17.82 -13.12 0.03
CA ALA A 104 -19.07 -13.71 0.51
C ALA A 104 -20.15 -13.82 -0.58
N ALA A 105 -20.19 -12.84 -1.49
CA ALA A 105 -21.17 -12.80 -2.57
C ALA A 105 -20.80 -13.73 -3.74
N PHE A 106 -19.51 -13.89 -4.05
CA PHE A 106 -19.06 -14.52 -5.30
C PHE A 106 -18.30 -15.85 -5.12
N VAL A 107 -17.86 -16.19 -3.90
CA VAL A 107 -17.11 -17.42 -3.62
C VAL A 107 -18.01 -18.41 -2.87
N PRO A 108 -18.47 -19.50 -3.52
CA PRO A 108 -19.32 -20.50 -2.88
C PRO A 108 -18.66 -21.07 -1.62
N GLY A 109 -19.38 -21.01 -0.50
CA GLY A 109 -18.92 -21.55 0.78
C GLY A 109 -18.03 -20.62 1.61
N TYR A 110 -17.75 -19.39 1.14
CA TYR A 110 -17.06 -18.39 1.96
C TYR A 110 -17.95 -17.94 3.12
N LYS A 111 -17.44 -18.06 4.34
CA LYS A 111 -18.12 -17.58 5.56
C LYS A 111 -17.53 -16.24 5.96
N CYS A 112 -18.24 -15.17 5.63
CA CYS A 112 -17.90 -13.83 6.07
C CYS A 112 -18.37 -13.59 7.51
N CYS A 113 -17.75 -12.72 8.28
CA CYS A 113 -16.51 -11.98 8.02
C CYS A 113 -15.59 -12.16 9.22
N SER A 114 -14.29 -12.27 8.98
CA SER A 114 -13.26 -12.45 10.02
C SER A 114 -12.17 -11.39 10.01
N PHE A 115 -12.21 -10.47 9.04
CA PHE A 115 -11.29 -9.36 8.93
C PHE A 115 -11.51 -8.37 10.08
N GLU A 116 -10.41 -8.11 10.77
CA GLU A 116 -10.30 -7.01 11.70
C GLU A 116 -9.46 -5.90 11.07
N GLY A 117 -10.06 -4.72 10.95
CA GLY A 117 -9.39 -3.53 10.47
C GLY A 117 -8.25 -3.12 11.41
N ASN A 118 -7.27 -2.42 10.86
CA ASN A 118 -6.16 -1.89 11.64
C ASN A 118 -5.67 -0.56 11.08
N PHE A 119 -5.08 0.25 11.95
CA PHE A 119 -4.35 1.46 11.59
C PHE A 119 -2.91 1.34 12.09
N ALA A 120 -1.96 1.62 11.21
CA ALA A 120 -0.55 1.42 11.49
C ALA A 120 0.30 2.63 11.10
N ALA A 121 1.44 2.76 11.78
CA ALA A 121 2.48 3.70 11.40
C ALA A 121 3.80 2.98 11.16
N TYR A 122 4.46 3.40 10.09
CA TYR A 122 5.80 2.92 9.72
C TYR A 122 6.75 4.11 9.59
N ASP A 123 7.90 4.00 10.24
CA ASP A 123 9.07 4.81 9.92
C ASP A 123 9.78 4.16 8.72
N PHE A 124 10.43 4.95 7.86
CA PHE A 124 11.28 4.42 6.80
C PHE A 124 12.73 4.83 7.07
N ASP A 125 13.60 3.84 7.29
CA ASP A 125 15.03 4.07 7.46
C ASP A 125 15.69 4.20 6.09
N GLN A 126 16.14 5.42 5.78
CA GLN A 126 16.81 5.72 4.51
C GLN A 126 18.16 5.02 4.37
N THR A 127 18.84 4.69 5.46
CA THR A 127 20.16 4.05 5.44
C THR A 127 20.03 2.57 5.07
N SER A 128 19.14 1.85 5.75
CA SER A 128 18.88 0.44 5.47
C SER A 128 17.89 0.22 4.32
N SER A 129 17.21 1.28 3.87
CA SER A 129 16.10 1.22 2.92
C SER A 129 15.00 0.27 3.38
N LYS A 130 14.64 0.32 4.67
CA LYS A 130 13.65 -0.58 5.28
C LYS A 130 12.55 0.16 6.02
N PHE A 131 11.34 -0.39 5.95
CA PHE A 131 10.25 -0.02 6.84
C PHE A 131 10.51 -0.57 8.24
N LYS A 132 10.23 0.24 9.24
CA LYS A 132 10.17 -0.14 10.64
C LYS A 132 8.78 0.18 11.16
N MET A 133 8.06 -0.83 11.65
CA MET A 133 6.77 -0.63 12.27
C MET A 133 6.96 0.15 13.59
N ALA A 134 6.34 1.33 13.67
CA ALA A 134 6.30 2.11 14.91
C ALA A 134 5.18 1.62 15.82
N TRP A 135 4.00 1.38 15.25
CA TRP A 135 2.85 0.79 15.93
C TRP A 135 1.85 0.24 14.91
N ASN A 136 1.00 -0.68 15.36
CA ASN A 136 -0.12 -1.24 14.63
C ASN A 136 -1.26 -1.49 15.62
N ILE A 137 -2.39 -0.84 15.40
CA ILE A 137 -3.51 -0.82 16.33
C ILE A 137 -4.74 -1.42 15.63
N PRO A 138 -5.31 -2.52 16.14
CA PRO A 138 -6.59 -3.02 15.65
C PRO A 138 -7.70 -2.00 15.89
N THR A 139 -8.69 -1.95 15.01
CA THR A 139 -9.84 -1.05 15.16
C THR A 139 -10.88 -1.58 16.14
N LEU A 140 -10.84 -2.86 16.50
CA LEU A 140 -11.71 -3.44 17.52
C LEU A 140 -10.97 -3.55 18.87
N PRO A 141 -11.64 -3.25 20.00
CA PRO A 141 -11.08 -3.50 21.32
C PRO A 141 -10.90 -5.00 21.59
N ALA A 142 -9.87 -5.34 22.38
CA ALA A 142 -9.65 -6.72 22.81
C ALA A 142 -10.86 -7.27 23.59
N GLY A 143 -11.37 -8.45 23.18
CA GLY A 143 -12.40 -9.19 23.90
C GLY A 143 -13.86 -8.87 23.55
N GLN A 144 -14.14 -8.28 22.39
CA GLN A 144 -15.50 -8.00 21.91
C GLN A 144 -15.88 -8.75 20.62
N GLY A 145 -15.43 -10.00 20.48
CA GLY A 145 -15.75 -10.88 19.33
C GLY A 145 -16.61 -12.08 19.72
#